data_AF-A0A355XU45-F1
#
_entry.id   AF-A0A355XU45-F1
#
_cell.length_a   1.000
_cell.length_b   1.000
_cell.length_c   1.000
_cell.angle_alpha   90.00
_cell.angle_beta   90.00
_cell.angle_gamma   90.00
#
_symmetry.space_group_name_H-M   'P 1'
#
loop_
_entity.id
_entity.type
_entity.pdbx_description
1 polymer ?
#
loop_
_entity_poly.entity_id
_entity_poly.type
_entity_poly.pdbx_seq_one_letter_code
_entity_poly.pdbx_strand_id
1 'polypeptide(L)'
;MTASEFFGKFKSKYLWGNLAAMALVIVVLLMGAKIGIGIYTHHGEAIVIPNIVHKKYANAANVLDQLGLRIEVSDTGYVKTLPPGCILEQNPGPGERVKAGHVIYVTINASHTPTLTLPDIIDNSSLREAMAKLTAMGFKLTPPQFVPGEKDWVYGVVVGGRHVVYGDKIPVDAAVTIQAGNGQRDASDSVNYVGVEPDNNFEDEGEGDTDPFEEVKEQPAQPAEPTEHTHSEPEQRGE
;
A
#
# COMPACT_ATOMS: atom_id res chain seq x y z
N MET A 1 82.83 4.30 1.66
CA MET A 1 82.48 2.90 1.92
C MET A 1 82.17 2.26 0.58
N THR A 2 82.92 1.25 0.17
CA THR A 2 82.79 0.62 -1.16
C THR A 2 81.61 -0.35 -1.17
N ALA A 3 80.87 -0.40 -2.28
CA ALA A 3 79.69 -1.27 -2.41
C ALA A 3 80.01 -2.75 -2.14
N SER A 4 81.24 -3.20 -2.41
CA SER A 4 81.68 -4.58 -2.20
C SER A 4 81.76 -4.99 -0.72
N GLU A 5 82.16 -4.10 0.19
CA GLU A 5 82.16 -4.36 1.63
C GLU A 5 80.73 -4.43 2.20
N PHE A 6 79.81 -3.68 1.60
CA PHE A 6 78.39 -3.71 1.94
C PHE A 6 77.74 -5.04 1.51
N PHE A 7 77.98 -5.50 0.28
CA PHE A 7 77.46 -6.79 -0.22
C PHE A 7 78.16 -8.02 0.40
N GLY A 8 79.43 -7.90 0.84
CA GLY A 8 80.15 -8.98 1.53
C GLY A 8 79.51 -9.38 2.87
N LYS A 9 78.88 -8.44 3.58
CA LYS A 9 78.15 -8.72 4.83
C LYS A 9 76.89 -9.56 4.62
N PHE A 10 76.26 -9.51 3.43
CA PHE A 10 75.12 -10.36 3.06
C PHE A 10 75.47 -11.84 2.86
N LYS A 11 76.77 -12.18 2.75
CA LYS A 11 77.27 -13.57 2.66
C LYS A 11 77.65 -14.18 4.01
N SER A 12 77.43 -13.46 5.12
CA SER A 12 77.73 -13.95 6.46
C SER A 12 76.69 -14.98 6.92
N LYS A 13 77.16 -16.15 7.38
CA LYS A 13 76.32 -17.23 7.92
C LYS A 13 75.44 -16.76 9.08
N TYR A 14 75.91 -15.78 9.87
CA TYR A 14 75.16 -15.22 11.00
C TYR A 14 73.99 -14.33 10.58
N LEU A 15 74.14 -13.57 9.48
CA LEU A 15 73.06 -12.72 8.96
C LEU A 15 71.91 -13.58 8.41
N TRP A 16 72.25 -14.60 7.63
CA TRP A 16 71.28 -15.58 7.13
C TRP A 16 70.61 -16.39 8.25
N GLY A 17 71.36 -16.75 9.31
CA GLY A 17 70.79 -17.41 10.48
C GLY A 17 69.75 -16.56 11.21
N ASN A 18 70.06 -15.30 11.50
CA ASN A 18 69.10 -14.38 12.14
C ASN A 18 67.90 -14.05 11.24
N LEU A 19 68.11 -13.94 9.93
CA LEU A 19 67.02 -13.71 8.97
C LEU A 19 66.08 -14.92 8.89
N ALA A 20 66.63 -16.14 8.87
CA ALA A 20 65.84 -17.36 8.94
C ALA A 20 65.09 -17.49 10.28
N ALA A 21 65.71 -17.09 11.40
CA ALA A 21 65.06 -17.05 12.70
C ALA A 21 63.91 -16.03 12.74
N MET A 22 64.11 -14.82 12.19
CA MET A 22 63.03 -13.82 12.04
C MET A 22 61.89 -14.34 11.17
N ALA A 23 62.21 -14.98 10.03
CA ALA A 23 61.21 -15.58 9.16
C ALA A 23 60.43 -16.67 9.90
N LEU A 24 61.10 -17.52 10.68
CA LEU A 24 60.46 -18.56 11.49
C LEU A 24 59.54 -17.95 12.56
N VAL A 25 59.96 -16.91 13.25
CA VAL A 25 59.11 -16.19 14.22
C VAL A 25 57.87 -15.62 13.54
N ILE A 26 58.03 -14.97 12.38
CA ILE A 26 56.90 -14.43 11.62
C ILE A 26 55.94 -15.55 11.20
N VAL A 27 56.46 -16.68 10.71
CA VAL A 27 55.63 -17.84 10.33
C VAL A 27 54.86 -18.38 11.54
N VAL A 28 55.50 -18.52 12.70
CA VAL A 28 54.84 -18.97 13.94
C VAL A 28 53.75 -17.98 14.38
N LEU A 29 54.02 -16.67 14.29
CA LEU A 29 53.07 -15.63 14.66
C LEU A 29 51.86 -15.61 13.72
N LEU A 30 52.08 -15.75 12.40
CA LEU A 30 51.02 -15.86 11.41
C LEU A 30 50.19 -17.14 11.60
N MET A 31 50.83 -18.29 11.86
CA MET A 31 50.15 -19.56 12.13
C MET A 31 49.32 -19.48 13.40
N GLY A 32 49.87 -18.91 14.47
CA GLY A 32 49.21 -18.69 15.75
C GLY A 32 48.02 -17.74 15.63
N ALA A 33 48.16 -16.64 14.88
CA ALA A 33 47.05 -15.74 14.59
C ALA A 33 45.94 -16.44 13.78
N LYS A 34 46.30 -17.25 12.78
CA LYS A 34 45.33 -17.99 11.95
C LYS A 34 44.53 -19.01 12.78
N ILE A 35 45.20 -19.75 13.66
CA ILE A 35 44.57 -20.72 14.56
C ILE A 35 43.75 -20.01 15.65
N GLY A 36 44.32 -18.96 16.25
CA GLY A 36 43.68 -18.19 17.32
C GLY A 36 42.40 -17.51 16.85
N ILE A 37 42.41 -16.90 15.66
CA ILE A 37 41.20 -16.34 15.05
C ILE A 37 40.18 -17.44 14.76
N GLY A 38 40.62 -18.59 14.22
CA GLY A 38 39.72 -19.72 13.94
C GLY A 38 39.00 -20.25 15.17
N ILE A 39 39.71 -20.40 16.29
CA ILE A 39 39.15 -20.83 17.58
C ILE A 39 38.25 -19.74 18.19
N TYR A 40 38.67 -18.47 18.13
CA TYR A 40 37.92 -17.37 18.73
C TYR A 40 36.61 -17.07 17.99
N THR A 41 36.60 -17.19 16.67
CA THR A 41 35.44 -16.81 15.84
C THR A 41 34.41 -17.92 15.65
N HIS A 42 34.64 -19.14 16.14
CA HIS A 42 33.78 -20.31 15.87
C HIS A 42 33.37 -20.35 14.38
N HIS A 43 34.34 -20.12 13.48
CA HIS A 43 34.09 -20.07 12.05
C HIS A 43 33.61 -21.45 11.56
N GLY A 44 32.31 -21.56 11.22
CA GLY A 44 31.78 -22.68 10.45
C GLY A 44 30.66 -23.49 11.10
N GLU A 45 30.24 -23.18 12.33
CA GLU A 45 29.07 -23.85 12.91
C GLU A 45 27.79 -23.24 12.35
N ALA A 46 27.29 -23.84 11.27
CA ALA A 46 26.06 -23.46 10.62
C ALA A 46 24.97 -24.44 10.98
N ILE A 47 23.95 -23.94 11.68
CA ILE A 47 22.77 -24.67 12.13
C ILE A 47 21.81 -24.80 10.95
N VAL A 48 21.28 -26.00 10.75
CA VAL A 48 20.27 -26.27 9.72
C VAL A 48 18.90 -25.86 10.25
N ILE A 49 18.17 -25.08 9.49
CA ILE A 49 16.84 -24.61 9.88
C ILE A 49 15.82 -25.76 9.74
N PRO A 50 15.12 -26.14 10.82
CA PRO A 50 14.04 -27.11 10.74
C PRO A 50 12.81 -26.54 10.03
N ASN A 51 11.98 -27.40 9.45
CA ASN A 51 10.70 -26.97 8.92
C ASN A 51 9.70 -26.68 10.05
N ILE A 52 9.36 -25.40 10.21
CA ILE A 52 8.41 -24.91 11.20
C ILE A 52 7.06 -24.49 10.59
N VAL A 53 6.91 -24.61 9.26
CA VAL A 53 5.65 -24.33 8.56
C VAL A 53 4.53 -25.24 9.09
N HIS A 54 3.33 -24.68 9.21
CA HIS A 54 2.13 -25.27 9.81
C HIS A 54 2.22 -25.61 11.30
N LYS A 55 3.36 -25.39 11.97
CA LYS A 55 3.45 -25.51 13.43
C LYS A 55 2.88 -24.26 14.11
N LYS A 56 2.37 -24.43 15.32
CA LYS A 56 2.01 -23.30 16.18
C LYS A 56 3.26 -22.50 16.54
N TYR A 57 3.13 -21.17 16.58
CA TYR A 57 4.22 -20.25 16.93
C TYR A 57 4.97 -20.67 18.21
N ALA A 58 4.24 -21.02 19.28
CA ALA A 58 4.85 -21.44 20.54
C ALA A 58 5.75 -22.69 20.41
N ASN A 59 5.31 -23.68 19.63
CA ASN A 59 6.10 -24.90 19.41
C ASN A 59 7.32 -24.62 18.53
N ALA A 60 7.16 -23.80 17.49
CA ALA A 60 8.26 -23.39 16.62
C ALA A 60 9.30 -22.56 17.38
N ALA A 61 8.86 -21.64 18.24
CA ALA A 61 9.72 -20.84 19.09
C ALA A 61 10.59 -21.71 19.99
N ASN A 62 10.00 -22.71 20.65
CA ASN A 62 10.75 -23.64 21.50
C ASN A 62 11.78 -24.46 20.70
N VAL A 63 11.42 -24.92 19.49
CA VAL A 63 12.34 -25.69 18.64
C VAL A 63 13.51 -24.83 18.16
N LEU A 64 13.26 -23.58 17.78
CA LEU A 64 14.31 -22.66 17.35
C LEU A 64 15.20 -22.21 18.50
N ASP A 65 14.62 -21.94 19.67
CA ASP A 65 15.37 -21.53 20.87
C ASP A 65 16.33 -22.64 21.34
N GLN A 66 15.92 -23.91 21.28
CA GLN A 66 16.79 -25.06 21.55
C GLN A 66 17.97 -25.16 20.58
N LEU A 67 17.83 -24.63 19.36
CA LEU A 67 18.87 -24.57 18.35
C LEU A 67 19.70 -23.27 18.43
N GLY A 68 19.42 -22.39 19.41
CA GLY A 68 20.07 -21.08 19.53
C GLY A 68 19.69 -20.10 18.42
N LEU A 69 18.52 -20.30 17.79
CA LEU A 69 17.96 -19.42 16.77
C LEU A 69 16.83 -18.57 17.37
N ARG A 70 16.66 -17.35 16.87
CA ARG A 70 15.57 -16.46 17.28
C ARG A 70 14.43 -16.52 16.27
N ILE A 71 13.21 -16.27 16.73
CA ILE A 71 12.02 -16.20 15.88
C ILE A 71 11.36 -14.83 16.02
N GLU A 72 10.97 -14.23 14.90
CA GLU A 72 10.29 -12.94 14.87
C GLU A 72 9.17 -12.96 13.85
N VAL A 73 8.03 -12.34 14.20
CA VAL A 73 6.88 -12.26 13.30
C VAL A 73 7.08 -11.07 12.38
N SER A 74 7.28 -11.32 11.08
CA SER A 74 7.45 -10.27 10.07
C SER A 74 6.11 -9.78 9.52
N ASP A 75 5.15 -10.68 9.36
CA ASP A 75 3.87 -10.37 8.76
C ASP A 75 2.76 -11.31 9.27
N THR A 76 1.51 -10.94 8.96
CA THR A 76 0.32 -11.73 9.28
C THR A 76 -0.47 -12.00 8.00
N GLY A 77 -0.62 -13.27 7.64
CA GLY A 77 -1.52 -13.71 6.58
C GLY A 77 -2.82 -14.27 7.14
N TYR A 78 -3.81 -14.54 6.28
CA TYR A 78 -5.02 -15.24 6.69
C TYR A 78 -5.37 -16.39 5.75
N VAL A 79 -5.40 -17.59 6.31
CA VAL A 79 -5.78 -18.83 5.63
C VAL A 79 -6.83 -19.53 6.48
N LYS A 80 -8.07 -19.57 5.97
CA LYS A 80 -9.25 -20.11 6.67
C LYS A 80 -9.12 -21.59 7.03
N THR A 81 -8.36 -22.36 6.26
CA THR A 81 -8.17 -23.82 6.50
C THR A 81 -7.19 -24.13 7.62
N LEU A 82 -6.40 -23.14 8.06
CA LEU A 82 -5.36 -23.31 9.06
C LEU A 82 -5.76 -22.71 10.41
N PRO A 83 -5.25 -23.25 11.53
CA PRO A 83 -5.50 -22.68 12.85
C PRO A 83 -4.87 -21.29 12.99
N PRO A 84 -5.41 -20.44 13.87
CA PRO A 84 -4.80 -19.16 14.20
C PRO A 84 -3.45 -19.36 14.92
N GLY A 85 -2.48 -18.49 14.63
CA GLY A 85 -1.14 -18.54 15.21
C GLY A 85 -0.25 -19.68 14.69
N CYS A 86 -0.69 -20.38 13.64
CA CYS A 86 0.19 -21.28 12.88
C CYS A 86 1.09 -20.48 11.94
N ILE A 87 2.30 -20.97 11.71
CA ILE A 87 3.25 -20.39 10.77
C ILE A 87 2.81 -20.77 9.35
N LEU A 88 2.59 -19.76 8.51
CA LEU A 88 2.27 -19.90 7.10
C LEU A 88 3.54 -19.99 6.27
N GLU A 89 4.52 -19.16 6.61
CA GLU A 89 5.77 -19.04 5.86
C GLU A 89 6.92 -18.73 6.82
N GLN A 90 8.11 -19.18 6.44
CA GLN A 90 9.36 -18.90 7.16
C GLN A 90 10.41 -18.39 6.18
N ASN A 91 11.25 -17.49 6.64
CA ASN A 91 12.41 -16.99 5.93
C ASN A 91 13.56 -16.79 6.93
N PRO A 92 14.73 -17.43 6.75
CA PRO A 92 15.12 -18.32 5.64
C PRO A 92 14.38 -19.67 5.58
N GLY A 93 14.44 -20.32 4.43
CA GLY A 93 13.70 -21.54 4.13
C GLY A 93 14.17 -22.76 4.93
N PRO A 94 13.35 -23.82 5.00
CA PRO A 94 13.72 -25.06 5.68
C PRO A 94 14.91 -25.72 4.99
N GLY A 95 15.87 -26.22 5.77
CA GLY A 95 17.09 -26.87 5.27
C GLY A 95 18.24 -25.90 4.96
N GLU A 96 18.00 -24.59 4.97
CA GLU A 96 19.06 -23.61 4.85
C GLU A 96 19.96 -23.57 6.10
N ARG A 97 21.17 -23.01 5.93
CA ARG A 97 22.20 -23.01 6.97
C ARG A 97 22.47 -21.60 7.44
N VAL A 98 22.26 -21.36 8.74
CA VAL A 98 22.45 -20.04 9.36
C VAL A 98 23.40 -20.13 10.55
N LYS A 99 23.97 -18.97 10.92
CA LYS A 99 24.79 -18.87 12.13
C LYS A 99 23.91 -18.89 13.38
N ALA A 100 24.48 -19.31 14.51
CA ALA A 100 23.82 -19.18 15.80
C ALA A 100 23.39 -17.73 16.07
N GLY A 101 22.22 -17.55 16.68
CA GLY A 101 21.63 -16.24 16.97
C GLY A 101 20.99 -15.54 15.77
N HIS A 102 20.91 -16.19 14.60
CA HIS A 102 20.17 -15.66 13.46
C HIS A 102 18.66 -15.60 13.76
N VAL A 103 17.99 -14.59 13.20
CA VAL A 103 16.54 -14.37 13.36
C VAL A 103 15.82 -14.99 12.17
N ILE A 104 14.90 -15.89 12.45
CA ILE A 104 13.99 -16.46 11.47
C ILE A 104 12.72 -15.63 11.48
N TYR A 105 12.44 -14.98 10.35
CA TYR A 105 11.22 -14.25 10.13
C TYR A 105 10.11 -15.20 9.73
N VAL A 106 8.95 -15.06 10.36
CA VAL A 106 7.79 -15.90 10.07
C VAL A 106 6.56 -15.07 9.78
N THR A 107 5.77 -15.56 8.84
CA THR A 107 4.41 -15.06 8.61
C THR A 107 3.45 -15.95 9.37
N ILE A 108 2.64 -15.37 10.25
CA ILE A 108 1.68 -16.13 11.06
C ILE A 108 0.26 -16.00 10.52
N ASN A 109 -0.55 -17.02 10.78
CA ASN A 109 -1.97 -16.99 10.47
C ASN A 109 -2.73 -16.13 11.48
N ALA A 110 -3.42 -15.11 10.99
CA ALA A 110 -4.24 -14.21 11.79
C ALA A 110 -5.41 -14.95 12.44
N SER A 111 -5.88 -14.43 13.58
CA SER A 111 -7.00 -15.03 14.32
C SER A 111 -8.36 -14.71 13.73
N HIS A 112 -8.46 -13.62 12.97
CA HIS A 112 -9.69 -13.12 12.40
C HIS A 112 -9.53 -12.91 10.91
N THR A 113 -10.64 -13.05 10.18
CA THR A 113 -10.71 -12.70 8.76
C THR A 113 -10.28 -11.24 8.56
N PRO A 114 -9.54 -10.92 7.49
CA PRO A 114 -9.22 -9.54 7.13
C PRO A 114 -10.47 -8.68 7.11
N THR A 115 -10.36 -7.47 7.66
CA THR A 115 -11.46 -6.51 7.70
C THR A 115 -11.14 -5.33 6.80
N LEU A 116 -12.16 -4.84 6.12
CA LEU A 116 -12.13 -3.63 5.31
C LEU A 116 -13.00 -2.57 5.96
N THR A 117 -12.57 -1.32 5.85
CA THR A 117 -13.33 -0.18 6.36
C THR A 117 -14.45 0.16 5.38
N LEU A 118 -15.67 0.35 5.89
CA LEU A 118 -16.78 0.81 5.06
C LEU A 118 -16.53 2.26 4.59
N PRO A 119 -16.57 2.54 3.28
CA PRO A 119 -16.43 3.89 2.73
C PRO A 119 -17.69 4.71 3.00
N ASP A 120 -17.58 6.01 2.75
CA ASP A 120 -18.72 6.92 2.87
C ASP A 120 -19.63 6.75 1.65
N ILE A 121 -20.70 5.98 1.83
CA ILE A 121 -21.71 5.70 0.80
C ILE A 121 -23.14 5.87 1.31
N ILE A 122 -23.33 5.98 2.61
CA ILE A 122 -24.64 6.17 3.24
C ILE A 122 -24.96 7.66 3.12
N ASP A 123 -26.10 7.98 2.53
CA ASP A 123 -26.54 9.36 2.24
C ASP A 123 -25.62 10.18 1.33
N ASN A 124 -24.68 9.53 0.64
CA ASN A 124 -23.70 10.21 -0.22
C ASN A 124 -23.42 9.47 -1.54
N SER A 125 -24.18 8.43 -1.86
CA SER A 125 -23.97 7.66 -3.09
C SER A 125 -25.26 7.08 -3.62
N SER A 126 -25.35 6.97 -4.95
CA SER A 126 -26.41 6.20 -5.59
C SER A 126 -26.19 4.69 -5.42
N LEU A 127 -27.25 3.88 -5.52
CA LEU A 127 -27.17 2.41 -5.43
C LEU A 127 -26.12 1.84 -6.37
N ARG A 128 -26.08 2.32 -7.62
CA ARG A 128 -25.11 1.89 -8.63
C ARG A 128 -23.68 2.22 -8.24
N GLU A 129 -23.46 3.43 -7.72
CA GLU A 129 -22.15 3.88 -7.28
C GLU A 129 -21.67 3.11 -6.04
N ALA A 130 -22.54 2.93 -5.05
CA ALA A 130 -22.24 2.16 -3.84
C ALA A 130 -21.92 0.70 -4.19
N MET A 131 -22.69 0.07 -5.08
CA MET A 131 -22.40 -1.29 -5.57
C MET A 131 -21.04 -1.37 -6.26
N ALA A 132 -20.72 -0.41 -7.13
CA ALA A 132 -19.43 -0.36 -7.82
C ALA A 132 -18.27 -0.20 -6.82
N LYS A 133 -18.36 0.76 -5.88
CA LYS A 133 -17.36 1.00 -4.83
C LYS A 133 -17.14 -0.24 -3.96
N LEU A 134 -18.22 -0.83 -3.45
CA LEU A 134 -18.15 -1.99 -2.57
C LEU A 134 -17.58 -3.23 -3.28
N THR A 135 -17.99 -3.45 -4.53
CA THR A 135 -17.45 -4.55 -5.35
C THR A 135 -15.97 -4.35 -5.66
N ALA A 136 -15.55 -3.11 -5.97
CA ALA A 136 -14.16 -2.78 -6.25
C ALA A 136 -13.24 -3.00 -5.05
N MET A 137 -13.72 -2.79 -3.81
CA MET A 137 -12.96 -3.13 -2.60
C MET A 137 -12.97 -4.62 -2.26
N GLY A 138 -13.78 -5.44 -2.94
CA GLY A 138 -13.85 -6.89 -2.74
C GLY A 138 -14.91 -7.35 -1.73
N PHE A 139 -15.89 -6.51 -1.38
CA PHE A 139 -17.03 -6.95 -0.57
C PHE A 139 -17.98 -7.86 -1.36
N LYS A 140 -18.58 -8.83 -0.67
CA LYS A 140 -19.61 -9.71 -1.24
C LYS A 140 -20.99 -9.10 -1.04
N LEU A 141 -21.59 -8.63 -2.13
CA LEU A 141 -22.90 -8.00 -2.11
C LEU A 141 -24.04 -9.03 -2.21
N THR A 142 -25.09 -8.83 -1.42
CA THR A 142 -26.38 -9.51 -1.59
C THR A 142 -27.33 -8.65 -2.43
N PRO A 143 -28.49 -9.18 -2.88
CA PRO A 143 -29.53 -8.35 -3.47
C PRO A 143 -29.86 -7.15 -2.57
N PRO A 144 -30.00 -5.93 -3.14
CA PRO A 144 -30.30 -4.74 -2.37
C PRO A 144 -31.71 -4.83 -1.78
N GLN A 145 -31.87 -4.27 -0.59
CA GLN A 145 -33.17 -4.11 0.05
C GLN A 145 -33.73 -2.73 -0.29
N PHE A 146 -34.99 -2.70 -0.68
CA PHE A 146 -35.65 -1.48 -1.08
C PHE A 146 -36.54 -0.96 0.05
N VAL A 147 -36.37 0.31 0.40
CA VAL A 147 -37.18 1.01 1.42
C VAL A 147 -37.95 2.17 0.78
N PRO A 148 -39.10 2.59 1.32
CA PRO A 148 -39.77 3.83 0.89
C PRO A 148 -38.80 5.01 0.95
N GLY A 149 -38.70 5.77 -0.14
CA GLY A 149 -37.74 6.87 -0.22
C GLY A 149 -37.33 7.23 -1.65
N GLU A 150 -36.32 8.09 -1.77
CA GLU A 150 -35.79 8.58 -3.04
C GLU A 150 -35.19 7.45 -3.87
N LYS A 151 -35.55 7.40 -5.15
CA LYS A 151 -35.14 6.31 -6.02
C LYS A 151 -33.62 6.20 -6.09
N ASP A 152 -33.10 4.99 -5.88
CA ASP A 152 -31.67 4.66 -5.95
C ASP A 152 -30.80 5.40 -4.91
N TRP A 153 -31.37 6.11 -3.94
CA TRP A 153 -30.63 6.74 -2.84
C TRP A 153 -30.26 5.71 -1.78
N VAL A 154 -29.01 5.68 -1.32
CA VAL A 154 -28.55 4.73 -0.30
C VAL A 154 -28.81 5.28 1.09
N TYR A 155 -29.75 4.67 1.80
CA TYR A 155 -30.11 5.03 3.17
C TYR A 155 -29.28 4.30 4.23
N GLY A 156 -28.66 3.17 3.85
CA GLY A 156 -27.91 2.39 4.81
C GLY A 156 -27.29 1.14 4.24
N VAL A 157 -26.46 0.52 5.06
CA VAL A 157 -25.82 -0.75 4.77
C VAL A 157 -26.04 -1.67 5.96
N VAL A 158 -26.39 -2.92 5.67
CA VAL A 158 -26.64 -3.97 6.67
C VAL A 158 -25.68 -5.11 6.44
N VAL A 159 -25.03 -5.56 7.51
CA VAL A 159 -24.13 -6.70 7.51
C VAL A 159 -24.57 -7.66 8.60
N GLY A 160 -24.96 -8.89 8.20
CA GLY A 160 -25.42 -9.91 9.15
C GLY A 160 -26.64 -9.49 9.98
N GLY A 161 -27.49 -8.61 9.45
CA GLY A 161 -28.67 -8.08 10.15
C GLY A 161 -28.41 -6.86 11.02
N ARG A 162 -27.17 -6.38 11.15
CA ARG A 162 -26.82 -5.14 11.86
C ARG A 162 -26.60 -3.99 10.87
N HIS A 163 -27.18 -2.83 11.16
CA HIS A 163 -26.85 -1.58 10.45
C HIS A 163 -25.40 -1.17 10.77
N VAL A 164 -24.62 -0.90 9.74
CA VAL A 164 -23.25 -0.42 9.83
C VAL A 164 -23.18 1.03 9.41
N VAL A 165 -22.19 1.75 9.95
CA VAL A 165 -21.94 3.16 9.63
C VAL A 165 -20.61 3.31 8.90
N TYR A 166 -20.39 4.48 8.32
CA TYR A 166 -19.09 4.85 7.77
C TYR A 166 -17.98 4.60 8.80
N GLY A 167 -16.85 4.02 8.35
CA GLY A 167 -15.71 3.74 9.20
C GLY A 167 -15.77 2.38 9.93
N ASP A 168 -16.91 1.69 9.94
CA ASP A 168 -16.99 0.35 10.54
C ASP A 168 -16.08 -0.64 9.82
N LYS A 169 -15.40 -1.51 10.59
CA LYS A 169 -14.57 -2.60 10.07
C LYS A 169 -15.42 -3.83 9.81
N ILE A 170 -15.53 -4.20 8.54
CA ILE A 170 -16.37 -5.30 8.08
C ILE A 170 -15.48 -6.43 7.54
N PRO A 171 -15.68 -7.68 7.96
CA PRO A 171 -14.95 -8.83 7.40
C PRO A 171 -15.16 -8.96 5.89
N VAL A 172 -14.09 -9.27 5.14
CA VAL A 172 -14.17 -9.43 3.67
C VAL A 172 -15.11 -10.55 3.21
N ASP A 173 -15.36 -11.53 4.08
CA ASP A 173 -16.26 -12.65 3.80
C ASP A 173 -17.72 -12.38 4.21
N ALA A 174 -17.99 -11.25 4.86
CA ALA A 174 -19.33 -10.87 5.28
C ALA A 174 -20.20 -10.49 4.07
N ALA A 175 -21.45 -10.95 4.09
CA ALA A 175 -22.45 -10.59 3.12
C ALA A 175 -23.00 -9.19 3.43
N VAL A 176 -22.82 -8.25 2.51
CA VAL A 176 -23.21 -6.85 2.65
C VAL A 176 -24.48 -6.58 1.86
N THR A 177 -25.50 -6.06 2.52
CA THR A 177 -26.78 -5.67 1.92
C THR A 177 -26.91 -4.16 1.91
N ILE A 178 -27.15 -3.58 0.74
CA ILE A 178 -27.39 -2.14 0.58
C ILE A 178 -28.89 -1.88 0.73
N GLN A 179 -29.27 -0.90 1.55
CA GLN A 179 -30.64 -0.40 1.61
C GLN A 179 -30.76 0.84 0.74
N ALA A 180 -31.58 0.76 -0.30
CA ALA A 180 -31.80 1.84 -1.26
C ALA A 180 -33.28 2.22 -1.37
N GLY A 181 -33.56 3.47 -1.71
CA GLY A 181 -34.93 3.93 -1.88
C GLY A 181 -35.59 3.38 -3.15
N ASN A 182 -36.88 3.03 -3.03
CA ASN A 182 -37.67 2.44 -4.10
C ASN A 182 -38.37 3.46 -5.01
N GLY A 183 -38.23 4.76 -4.74
CA GLY A 183 -38.89 5.84 -5.46
C GLY A 183 -40.35 6.08 -5.07
N GLN A 184 -40.86 5.38 -4.06
CA GLN A 184 -42.18 5.65 -3.48
C GLN A 184 -42.01 6.70 -2.39
N ARG A 185 -42.49 7.92 -2.65
CA ARG A 185 -42.58 8.98 -1.65
C ARG A 185 -43.97 8.94 -1.02
N ASP A 186 -44.05 9.04 0.31
CA ASP A 186 -45.33 9.21 0.99
C ASP A 186 -45.98 10.53 0.55
N ALA A 187 -47.30 10.50 0.30
CA ALA A 187 -48.05 11.67 -0.16
C ALA A 187 -48.01 12.86 0.84
N SER A 188 -47.67 12.59 2.10
CA SER A 188 -47.49 13.61 3.15
C SER A 188 -46.23 14.47 2.98
N ASP A 189 -45.25 14.03 2.18
CA ASP A 189 -44.01 14.76 1.92
C ASP A 189 -44.11 15.66 0.66
N SER A 190 -45.33 15.81 0.12
CA SER A 190 -45.60 16.79 -0.91
C SER A 190 -45.53 18.19 -0.30
N VAL A 191 -44.56 18.99 -0.75
CA VAL A 191 -44.45 20.39 -0.38
C VAL A 191 -45.69 21.11 -0.95
N ASN A 192 -46.60 21.51 -0.06
CA ASN A 192 -47.68 22.40 -0.43
C ASN A 192 -47.07 23.78 -0.70
N TYR A 193 -46.87 24.10 -1.98
CA TYR A 193 -46.56 25.46 -2.38
C TYR A 193 -47.79 26.31 -2.06
N VAL A 194 -47.78 26.94 -0.89
CA VAL A 194 -48.68 28.05 -0.61
C VAL A 194 -48.21 29.15 -1.54
N GLY A 195 -48.91 29.31 -2.68
CA GLY A 195 -48.72 30.45 -3.54
C GLY A 195 -48.90 31.70 -2.67
N VAL A 196 -47.83 32.45 -2.48
CA VAL A 196 -47.97 33.83 -2.04
C VAL A 196 -48.71 34.50 -3.19
N GLU A 197 -50.02 34.72 -3.03
CA GLU A 197 -50.76 35.52 -3.99
C GLU A 197 -50.04 36.87 -4.06
N PRO A 198 -49.67 37.36 -5.25
CA PRO A 198 -49.11 38.69 -5.36
C PRO A 198 -50.13 39.66 -4.78
N ASP A 199 -49.71 40.40 -3.75
CA ASP A 199 -50.51 41.48 -3.17
C ASP A 199 -50.78 42.48 -4.29
N ASN A 200 -52.00 42.49 -4.82
CA ASN A 200 -52.43 43.36 -5.91
C ASN A 200 -52.65 44.81 -5.42
N ASN A 201 -51.75 45.31 -4.59
CA ASN A 201 -51.79 46.68 -4.09
C ASN A 201 -50.66 47.54 -4.70
N PHE A 202 -50.44 47.37 -6.00
CA PHE A 202 -49.77 48.39 -6.79
C PHE A 202 -50.81 49.47 -7.11
N GLU A 203 -50.81 50.53 -6.30
CA GLU A 203 -51.49 51.77 -6.63
C GLU A 203 -50.89 52.30 -7.95
N ASP A 204 -51.75 52.49 -8.94
CA ASP A 204 -51.45 53.09 -10.23
C ASP A 204 -51.15 54.59 -10.03
N GLU A 205 -49.92 54.92 -9.66
CA GLU A 205 -49.38 56.27 -9.82
C GLU A 205 -48.70 56.36 -11.19
N GLY A 206 -49.48 56.75 -12.19
CA GLY A 206 -48.95 57.14 -13.47
C GLY A 206 -48.15 58.44 -13.35
N GLU A 207 -46.83 58.37 -13.52
CA GLU A 207 -46.06 59.48 -14.08
C GLU A 207 -44.85 58.95 -14.85
N GLY A 208 -44.69 59.43 -16.08
CA GLY A 208 -43.90 58.78 -17.12
C GLY A 208 -42.39 58.82 -16.89
N ASP A 209 -41.76 57.70 -17.26
CA ASP A 209 -40.41 57.71 -17.81
C ASP A 209 -40.34 56.58 -18.86
N THR A 210 -40.59 56.92 -20.12
CA THR A 210 -40.28 56.03 -21.23
C THR A 210 -38.80 56.15 -21.52
N ASP A 211 -38.00 55.19 -21.06
CA ASP A 211 -36.62 55.04 -21.55
C ASP A 211 -36.65 54.75 -23.06
N PRO A 212 -36.03 55.60 -23.92
CA PRO A 212 -35.97 55.32 -25.34
C PRO A 212 -34.96 54.19 -25.58
N PHE A 213 -35.46 52.99 -25.86
CA PHE A 213 -34.65 51.92 -26.43
C PHE A 213 -34.17 52.34 -27.82
N GLU A 214 -32.86 52.56 -27.97
CA GLU A 214 -32.23 52.76 -29.27
C GLU A 214 -31.95 51.40 -29.92
N GLU A 215 -32.73 51.06 -30.95
CA GLU A 215 -32.59 49.83 -31.72
C GLU A 215 -31.30 49.91 -32.55
N VAL A 216 -30.26 49.20 -32.11
CA VAL A 216 -29.00 49.06 -32.88
C VAL A 216 -29.28 48.25 -34.13
N LYS A 217 -29.52 48.94 -35.25
CA LYS A 217 -29.58 48.32 -36.58
C LYS A 217 -28.19 47.84 -36.97
N GLU A 218 -28.07 46.54 -37.24
CA GLU A 218 -26.87 45.93 -37.81
C GLU A 218 -26.41 46.69 -39.07
N GLN A 219 -25.14 47.11 -39.09
CA GLN A 219 -24.53 47.66 -40.30
C GLN A 219 -24.32 46.54 -41.33
N PRO A 220 -24.71 46.74 -42.61
CA PRO A 220 -24.44 45.77 -43.65
C PRO A 220 -22.94 45.57 -43.81
N ALA A 221 -22.51 44.30 -43.86
CA ALA A 221 -21.13 43.91 -44.13
C ALA A 221 -20.60 44.61 -45.40
N GLN A 222 -19.47 45.31 -45.27
CA GLN A 222 -18.70 45.79 -46.42
C GLN A 222 -18.02 44.58 -47.10
N PRO A 223 -18.11 44.44 -48.44
CA PRO A 223 -17.42 43.38 -49.17
C PRO A 223 -15.90 43.49 -49.01
N ALA A 224 -15.26 42.42 -48.52
CA ALA A 224 -13.82 42.30 -48.57
C ALA A 224 -13.37 42.03 -50.02
N GLU A 225 -12.61 42.96 -50.61
CA GLU A 225 -11.84 42.71 -51.82
C GLU A 225 -10.67 41.73 -51.52
N PRO A 226 -10.31 40.87 -52.49
CA PRO A 226 -9.41 39.75 -52.25
C PRO A 226 -7.96 40.22 -52.27
N THR A 227 -7.23 39.96 -51.19
CA THR A 227 -5.76 40.03 -51.19
C THR A 227 -5.20 38.63 -51.12
N GLU A 228 -4.61 38.18 -52.23
CA GLU A 228 -3.60 37.12 -52.28
C GLU A 228 -2.58 37.34 -51.16
N HIS A 229 -2.14 36.26 -50.50
CA HIS A 229 -0.71 35.97 -50.33
C HIS A 229 -0.51 34.58 -49.69
N THR A 230 -0.09 33.65 -50.55
CA THR A 230 1.04 32.73 -50.41
C THR A 230 1.24 31.99 -49.07
N HIS A 231 0.90 30.71 -49.15
CA HIS A 231 1.41 29.58 -48.39
C HIS A 231 2.92 29.67 -48.09
N SER A 232 3.29 29.64 -46.81
CA SER A 232 4.64 29.28 -46.35
C SER A 232 4.55 28.36 -45.13
N GLU A 233 4.88 27.10 -45.39
CA GLU A 233 5.09 26.01 -44.44
C GLU A 233 6.44 26.18 -43.74
N PRO A 234 6.56 25.92 -42.42
CA PRO A 234 7.86 25.68 -41.82
C PRO A 234 8.04 24.19 -41.51
N GLU A 235 8.97 23.64 -42.27
CA GLU A 235 9.79 22.47 -42.00
C GLU A 235 10.37 22.52 -40.57
N GLN A 236 10.17 21.47 -39.77
CA GLN A 236 11.12 21.12 -38.70
C GLN A 236 11.39 19.62 -38.68
N ARG A 237 12.64 19.31 -39.06
CA ARG A 237 13.30 18.03 -39.00
C ARG A 237 14.27 18.06 -37.81
N GLY A 238 14.10 17.08 -36.92
CA GLY A 238 15.09 16.37 -36.10
C GLY A 238 16.24 17.12 -35.42
N GLU A 239 16.34 16.92 -34.11
CA GLU A 239 17.49 16.29 -33.43
C GLU A 239 16.98 15.33 -32.34
#